data_AF-A0A242CYL5-F1
#
_entry.id   AF-A0A242CYL5-F1
#
_cell.length_a   1.000
_cell.length_b   1.000
_cell.length_c   1.000
_cell.angle_alpha   90.00
_cell.angle_beta   90.00
_cell.angle_gamma   90.00
#
_symmetry.space_group_name_H-M   'P 1'
#
loop_
_entity.id
_entity.type
_entity.pdbx_description
1 polymer ?
#
loop_
_entity_poly.entity_id
_entity_poly.type
_entity_poly.pdbx_seq_one_letter_code
_entity_poly.pdbx_strand_id
1 'polypeptide(L)'
;MRFTLGGAQPIAPVSRTFDKGGQKGNVYTGAGFGWVITPGSLANYAKKWSSNVSNISNVSTQNIVDRIINGNPVLYYGYSSYQANTIRNHCKVIAGYKDNKFLVYDPLYYSSSAKAVSGGPNKTYDRGAMAWVSITDFTKEWDGRVIGIS
;
A
#
# COMPACT_ATOMS: atom_id res chain seq x y z
N MET A 1 -13.36 -14.58 38.43
CA MET A 1 -12.05 -14.04 38.02
C MET A 1 -11.95 -14.17 36.51
N ARG A 2 -12.14 -13.08 35.75
CA ARG A 2 -12.04 -13.06 34.28
C ARG A 2 -10.82 -12.21 33.92
N PHE A 3 -9.83 -12.82 33.27
CA PHE A 3 -8.71 -12.09 32.69
C PHE A 3 -9.09 -11.66 31.28
N THR A 4 -9.27 -10.36 31.07
CA THR A 4 -9.39 -9.76 29.73
C THR A 4 -7.98 -9.47 29.24
N LEU A 5 -7.54 -10.17 28.20
CA LEU A 5 -6.28 -9.87 27.51
C LEU A 5 -6.42 -8.51 26.80
N GLY A 6 -5.54 -7.58 27.16
CA GLY A 6 -5.52 -6.22 26.65
C GLY A 6 -5.37 -6.19 25.13
N GLY A 7 -6.30 -5.46 24.49
CA GLY A 7 -6.19 -5.12 23.07
C GLY A 7 -4.94 -4.29 22.83
N ALA A 8 -4.15 -4.69 21.84
CA ALA A 8 -3.08 -3.85 21.31
C ALA A 8 -3.67 -2.50 20.90
N GLN A 9 -3.19 -1.44 21.53
CA GLN A 9 -3.53 -0.08 21.15
C GLN A 9 -2.98 0.17 19.73
N PRO A 10 -3.77 0.68 18.78
CA PRO A 10 -3.24 1.08 17.49
C PRO A 10 -2.22 2.20 17.74
N ILE A 11 -1.01 2.00 17.21
CA ILE A 11 0.06 2.99 17.29
C ILE A 11 -0.42 4.22 16.50
N ALA A 12 -0.76 5.29 17.22
CA ALA A 12 -1.13 6.55 16.60
C ALA A 12 0.05 7.03 15.72
N PRO A 13 -0.19 7.52 14.49
CA PRO A 13 0.87 8.07 13.68
C PRO A 13 1.44 9.31 14.38
N VAL A 14 2.72 9.24 14.74
CA VAL A 14 3.50 10.35 15.27
C VAL A 14 3.50 11.45 14.22
N SER A 15 2.79 12.56 14.46
CA SER A 15 2.83 13.71 13.56
C SER A 15 4.18 14.42 13.73
N ARG A 16 5.08 14.24 12.75
CA ARG A 16 6.29 15.06 12.64
C ARG A 16 5.94 16.36 11.92
N THR A 17 6.11 17.46 12.63
CA THR A 17 5.58 18.81 12.36
C THR A 17 6.26 19.60 11.25
N PHE A 18 6.82 18.97 10.21
CA PHE A 18 7.27 19.67 9.00
C PHE A 18 6.74 19.10 7.67
N ASP A 19 5.97 18.02 7.71
CA ASP A 19 5.53 17.35 6.50
C ASP A 19 4.04 17.62 6.26
N LYS A 20 3.71 18.37 5.19
CA LYS A 20 2.33 18.59 4.70
C LYS A 20 1.66 17.30 4.17
N GLY A 21 2.13 16.14 4.62
CA GLY A 21 1.73 14.80 4.20
C GLY A 21 2.10 14.44 2.76
N GLY A 22 2.97 15.21 2.10
CA GLY A 22 3.53 14.93 0.77
C GLY A 22 4.72 13.95 0.80
N GLN A 23 5.23 13.60 -0.39
CA GLN A 23 6.46 12.80 -0.52
C GLN A 23 7.71 13.64 -0.19
N LYS A 24 8.73 12.99 0.38
CA LYS A 24 10.09 13.53 0.50
C LYS A 24 11.04 12.86 -0.49
N GLY A 25 11.83 13.69 -1.17
CA GLY A 25 12.85 13.29 -2.14
C GLY A 25 12.36 13.36 -3.58
N ASN A 26 13.30 13.22 -4.52
CA ASN A 26 13.03 13.32 -5.94
C ASN A 26 12.26 12.08 -6.44
N VAL A 27 11.12 12.29 -7.09
CA VAL A 27 10.23 11.22 -7.60
C VAL A 27 10.80 10.46 -8.79
N TYR A 28 11.74 11.05 -9.53
CA TYR A 28 12.34 10.47 -10.73
C TYR A 28 13.70 9.81 -10.46
N THR A 29 14.52 10.45 -9.63
CA THR A 29 15.89 9.98 -9.35
C THR A 29 16.03 9.25 -8.02
N GLY A 30 15.03 9.32 -7.14
CA GLY A 30 15.10 8.81 -5.77
C GLY A 30 16.06 9.58 -4.85
N ALA A 31 16.71 10.64 -5.35
CA ALA A 31 17.64 11.44 -4.56
C ALA A 31 16.95 12.05 -3.34
N GLY A 32 17.49 11.79 -2.15
CA GLY A 32 16.94 12.27 -0.88
C GLY A 32 15.59 11.65 -0.50
N PHE A 33 15.24 10.48 -1.06
CA PHE A 33 13.99 9.80 -0.73
C PHE A 33 13.88 9.50 0.77
N GLY A 34 12.73 9.86 1.34
CA GLY A 34 12.44 9.61 2.76
C GLY A 34 11.13 8.86 2.97
N TRP A 35 10.06 9.31 2.34
CA TRP A 35 8.72 8.71 2.45
C TRP A 35 7.84 9.13 1.29
N VAL A 36 6.79 8.35 1.04
CA VAL A 36 5.73 8.66 0.08
C VAL A 36 4.63 9.51 0.71
N ILE A 37 3.82 10.15 -0.14
CA ILE A 37 2.62 10.90 0.24
C ILE A 37 1.70 10.07 1.14
N THR A 38 1.18 10.66 2.21
CA THR A 38 0.30 9.97 3.17
C THR A 38 -1.08 9.66 2.56
N PRO A 39 -1.81 8.65 3.06
CA PRO A 39 -3.12 8.30 2.55
C PRO A 39 -4.12 9.46 2.57
N GLY A 40 -4.13 10.23 3.67
CA GLY A 40 -5.02 11.38 3.82
C GLY A 40 -4.73 12.49 2.82
N SER A 41 -3.46 12.87 2.65
CA SER A 41 -3.06 13.89 1.68
C SER A 41 -3.32 13.45 0.24
N LEU A 42 -3.03 12.19 -0.09
CA LEU A 42 -3.30 11.66 -1.43
C LEU A 42 -4.80 11.57 -1.72
N ALA A 43 -5.60 11.07 -0.78
CA ALA A 43 -7.06 11.03 -0.93
C ALA A 43 -7.65 12.43 -1.11
N ASN A 44 -7.20 13.42 -0.33
CA ASN A 44 -7.64 14.80 -0.48
C ASN A 44 -7.24 15.40 -1.84
N TYR A 45 -6.02 15.11 -2.32
CA TYR A 45 -5.57 15.55 -3.64
C TYR A 45 -6.38 14.88 -4.77
N ALA A 46 -6.69 13.59 -4.62
CA ALA A 46 -7.45 12.81 -5.61
C ALA A 46 -8.89 13.30 -5.79
N LYS A 47 -9.45 14.02 -4.82
CA LYS A 47 -10.79 14.63 -4.92
C LYS A 47 -10.96 15.63 -6.05
N LYS A 48 -9.87 16.09 -6.68
CA LYS A 48 -9.93 16.87 -7.92
C LYS A 48 -10.52 16.09 -9.10
N TRP A 49 -10.41 14.76 -9.09
CA TRP A 49 -10.91 13.88 -10.15
C TRP A 49 -12.12 13.05 -9.73
N SER A 50 -12.18 12.65 -8.46
CA SER A 50 -13.34 11.94 -7.92
C SER A 50 -13.55 12.26 -6.45
N SER A 51 -14.73 12.81 -6.12
CA SER A 51 -15.13 13.12 -4.75
C SER A 51 -15.18 11.91 -3.82
N ASN A 52 -15.30 10.70 -4.39
CA ASN A 52 -15.54 9.47 -3.64
C ASN A 52 -14.25 8.77 -3.17
N VAL A 53 -13.10 9.37 -3.46
CA VAL A 53 -11.81 8.87 -2.96
C VAL A 53 -11.68 9.20 -1.47
N SER A 54 -11.35 8.18 -0.69
CA SER A 54 -11.23 8.29 0.77
C SER A 54 -10.07 7.47 1.31
N ASN A 55 -9.50 7.96 2.42
CA ASN A 55 -8.56 7.19 3.22
C ASN A 55 -9.36 6.16 4.04
N ILE A 56 -9.16 4.89 3.75
CA ILE A 56 -9.82 3.75 4.43
C ILE A 56 -8.79 2.90 5.19
N SER A 57 -7.76 3.53 5.72
CA SER A 57 -6.72 2.84 6.49
C SER A 57 -7.31 2.12 7.72
N ASN A 58 -6.64 1.05 8.17
CA ASN A 58 -7.01 0.20 9.29
C ASN A 58 -8.30 -0.62 9.11
N VAL A 59 -8.76 -0.80 7.86
CA VAL A 59 -9.76 -1.81 7.53
C VAL A 59 -9.22 -3.23 7.73
N SER A 60 -10.09 -4.24 7.77
CA SER A 60 -9.65 -5.64 7.76
C SER A 60 -9.24 -6.09 6.35
N THR A 61 -8.43 -7.16 6.24
CA THR A 61 -8.14 -7.78 4.93
C THR A 61 -9.43 -8.23 4.23
N GLN A 62 -10.43 -8.72 4.98
CA GLN A 62 -11.73 -9.09 4.42
C GLN A 62 -12.46 -7.88 3.82
N ASN A 63 -12.40 -6.70 4.45
CA ASN A 63 -12.96 -5.47 3.87
C ASN A 63 -12.32 -5.15 2.51
N ILE A 64 -11.01 -5.37 2.36
CA ILE A 64 -10.33 -5.20 1.07
C ILE A 64 -10.87 -6.23 0.06
N VAL A 65 -10.98 -7.51 0.44
CA VAL A 65 -11.57 -8.54 -0.42
C VAL A 65 -12.96 -8.14 -0.91
N ASP A 66 -13.83 -7.74 0.00
CA ASP A 66 -15.22 -7.37 -0.32
C ASP A 66 -15.27 -6.16 -1.27
N ARG A 67 -14.42 -5.15 -1.08
CA ARG A 67 -14.32 -4.00 -2.00
C ARG A 67 -13.92 -4.45 -3.41
N ILE A 68 -12.89 -5.29 -3.52
CA ILE A 68 -12.37 -5.76 -4.81
C ILE A 68 -13.42 -6.61 -5.55
N ILE A 69 -14.11 -7.51 -4.85
CA ILE A 69 -15.19 -8.32 -5.44
C ILE A 69 -16.34 -7.43 -5.94
N ASN A 70 -16.63 -6.33 -5.23
CA ASN A 70 -17.62 -5.34 -5.64
C ASN A 70 -17.12 -4.34 -6.71
N GLY A 71 -15.97 -4.60 -7.34
CA GLY A 71 -15.43 -3.76 -8.42
C GLY A 71 -14.77 -2.47 -7.95
N ASN A 72 -14.44 -2.34 -6.66
CA ASN A 72 -13.82 -1.15 -6.08
C ASN A 72 -12.33 -1.39 -5.80
N PRO A 73 -11.42 -1.03 -6.73
CA PRO A 73 -9.98 -1.18 -6.52
C PRO A 73 -9.49 -0.33 -5.35
N VAL A 74 -8.37 -0.73 -4.76
CA VAL A 74 -7.73 0.01 -3.67
C VAL A 74 -6.25 0.23 -3.94
N LEU A 75 -5.74 1.38 -3.50
CA LEU A 75 -4.31 1.62 -3.37
C LEU A 75 -3.89 1.30 -1.94
N TYR A 76 -2.84 0.50 -1.76
CA TYR A 76 -2.30 0.17 -0.44
C TYR A 76 -0.82 0.52 -0.33
N TYR A 77 -0.36 0.68 0.90
CA TYR A 77 1.03 1.00 1.22
C TYR A 77 1.74 -0.23 1.79
N GLY A 78 2.98 -0.47 1.33
CA GLY A 78 3.76 -1.64 1.70
C GLY A 78 5.24 -1.52 1.33
N TYR A 79 5.87 -2.66 1.08
CA TYR A 79 7.29 -2.76 0.71
C TYR A 79 7.50 -2.78 -0.81
N SER A 80 8.65 -2.25 -1.24
CA SER A 80 9.16 -2.35 -2.62
C SER A 80 10.24 -3.43 -2.77
N SER A 81 10.61 -3.74 -4.01
CA SER A 81 11.77 -4.59 -4.31
C SER A 81 13.12 -3.94 -3.96
N TYR A 82 13.17 -2.62 -3.70
CA TYR A 82 14.36 -1.92 -3.19
C TYR A 82 14.36 -1.77 -1.66
N GLN A 83 13.41 -2.42 -0.99
CA GLN A 83 13.27 -2.27 0.45
C GLN A 83 14.49 -2.86 1.19
N ALA A 84 15.24 -1.98 1.87
CA ALA A 84 16.39 -2.34 2.71
C ALA A 84 16.17 -2.11 4.23
N ASN A 85 15.05 -1.47 4.61
CA ASN A 85 14.70 -1.18 6.00
C ASN A 85 13.25 -1.60 6.30
N THR A 86 12.74 -1.33 7.50
CA THR A 86 11.37 -1.71 7.90
C THR A 86 10.29 -0.70 7.49
N ILE A 87 10.65 0.43 6.86
CA ILE A 87 9.74 1.52 6.54
C ILE A 87 8.98 1.23 5.24
N ARG A 88 7.65 1.10 5.32
CA ARG A 88 6.77 0.69 4.21
C ARG A 88 6.39 1.89 3.32
N ASN A 89 7.32 2.37 2.51
CA ASN A 89 7.15 3.58 1.69
C ASN A 89 6.93 3.30 0.20
N HIS A 90 6.08 2.34 -0.12
CA HIS A 90 5.74 2.03 -1.51
C HIS A 90 4.24 1.82 -1.68
N CYS A 91 3.69 2.31 -2.79
CA CYS A 91 2.26 2.25 -3.07
C CYS A 91 2.00 1.31 -4.24
N LYS A 92 0.99 0.45 -4.10
CA LYS A 92 0.56 -0.49 -5.15
C LYS A 92 -0.95 -0.53 -5.23
N VAL A 93 -1.49 -1.05 -6.33
CA VAL A 93 -2.94 -1.14 -6.55
C VAL A 93 -3.37 -2.60 -6.51
N ILE A 94 -4.43 -2.90 -5.78
CA ILE A 94 -5.17 -4.16 -5.90
C ILE A 94 -6.38 -3.90 -6.80
N ALA A 95 -6.51 -4.71 -7.86
CA ALA A 95 -7.56 -4.54 -8.86
C ALA A 95 -8.36 -5.83 -9.13
N GLY A 96 -8.04 -6.94 -8.47
CA GLY A 96 -8.74 -8.20 -8.68
C GLY A 96 -8.54 -9.18 -7.52
N TYR A 97 -9.43 -10.16 -7.43
CA TYR A 97 -9.40 -11.18 -6.39
C TYR A 97 -9.79 -12.53 -6.99
N LYS A 98 -8.99 -13.58 -6.71
CA LYS A 98 -9.25 -14.96 -7.15
C LYS A 98 -8.46 -15.93 -6.26
N ASP A 99 -9.07 -17.04 -5.86
CA ASP A 99 -8.40 -18.15 -5.16
C ASP A 99 -7.52 -17.71 -3.97
N ASN A 100 -8.05 -16.83 -3.10
CA ASN A 100 -7.32 -16.23 -1.96
C ASN A 100 -6.06 -15.43 -2.36
N LYS A 101 -6.06 -14.86 -3.56
CA LYS A 101 -5.01 -13.98 -4.08
C LYS A 101 -5.58 -12.67 -4.58
N PHE A 102 -4.82 -11.60 -4.35
CA PHE A 102 -5.05 -10.30 -4.95
C PHE A 102 -4.27 -10.17 -6.25
N LEU A 103 -4.90 -9.63 -7.29
CA LEU A 103 -4.19 -9.11 -8.46
C LEU A 103 -3.63 -7.74 -8.11
N VAL A 104 -2.31 -7.66 -7.98
CA VAL A 104 -1.56 -6.46 -7.61
C VAL A 104 -0.85 -5.90 -8.82
N TYR A 105 -0.98 -4.59 -9.03
CA TYR A 105 -0.19 -3.81 -9.97
C TYR A 105 0.84 -2.97 -9.20
N ASP A 106 2.09 -3.10 -9.59
CA ASP A 106 3.23 -2.43 -8.94
C ASP A 106 3.83 -1.36 -9.87
N PRO A 107 3.68 -0.06 -9.54
CA PRO A 107 4.18 1.03 -10.38
C PRO A 107 5.70 1.21 -10.32
N LEU A 108 6.42 0.41 -9.53
CA LEU A 108 7.89 0.41 -9.51
C LEU A 108 8.50 0.05 -10.87
N TYR A 109 7.77 -0.72 -11.68
CA TYR A 109 8.25 -1.22 -12.95
C TYR A 109 7.82 -0.32 -14.11
N TYR A 110 8.77 0.05 -14.96
CA TYR A 110 8.56 0.87 -16.16
C TYR A 110 7.88 0.14 -17.34
N SER A 111 7.53 -1.14 -17.15
CA SER A 111 6.88 -1.95 -18.18
C SER A 111 5.85 -2.89 -17.55
N SER A 112 4.68 -2.98 -18.15
CA SER A 112 3.61 -3.92 -17.75
C SER A 112 4.01 -5.39 -17.92
N SER A 113 5.05 -5.68 -18.71
CA SER A 113 5.56 -7.04 -18.91
C SER A 113 6.71 -7.40 -17.99
N ALA A 114 7.18 -6.48 -17.15
CA ALA A 114 8.29 -6.70 -16.22
C ALA A 114 7.98 -7.87 -15.28
N LYS A 115 8.96 -8.76 -15.13
CA LYS A 115 8.81 -10.03 -14.43
C LYS A 115 9.25 -9.91 -12.98
N ALA A 116 8.90 -10.92 -12.19
CA ALA A 116 9.48 -11.08 -10.87
C ALA A 116 11.01 -11.08 -10.95
N VAL A 117 11.65 -10.61 -9.89
CA VAL A 117 13.11 -10.52 -9.75
C VAL A 117 13.80 -9.55 -10.72
N SER A 118 13.05 -8.68 -11.43
CA SER A 118 13.59 -7.73 -12.41
C SER A 118 13.67 -6.28 -11.91
N GLY A 119 13.24 -6.02 -10.68
CA GLY A 119 13.19 -4.68 -10.10
C GLY A 119 14.41 -4.40 -9.23
N GLY A 120 14.46 -5.03 -8.06
CA GLY A 120 15.39 -4.67 -7.00
C GLY A 120 15.95 -5.89 -6.26
N PRO A 121 16.93 -5.67 -5.36
CA PRO A 121 17.64 -6.76 -4.70
C PRO A 121 16.77 -7.56 -3.72
N ASN A 122 15.66 -6.98 -3.22
CA ASN A 122 14.75 -7.65 -2.31
C ASN A 122 13.74 -8.52 -3.08
N LYS A 123 14.13 -9.77 -3.33
CA LYS A 123 13.34 -10.76 -4.08
C LYS A 123 12.01 -11.11 -3.42
N THR A 124 11.84 -10.88 -2.12
CA THR A 124 10.57 -11.17 -1.40
C THR A 124 9.43 -10.30 -1.91
N TYR A 125 9.71 -9.04 -2.28
CA TYR A 125 8.72 -8.07 -2.74
C TYR A 125 8.83 -7.76 -4.23
N ASP A 126 9.79 -8.36 -4.93
CA ASP A 126 10.00 -8.24 -6.38
C ASP A 126 9.14 -9.27 -7.14
N ARG A 127 7.86 -8.92 -7.34
CA ARG A 127 6.89 -9.81 -8.00
C ARG A 127 6.59 -9.44 -9.46
N GLY A 128 7.23 -8.41 -9.99
CA GLY A 128 6.96 -7.86 -11.31
C GLY A 128 5.84 -6.83 -11.32
N ALA A 129 5.55 -6.28 -12.50
CA ALA A 129 4.57 -5.19 -12.66
C ALA A 129 3.12 -5.61 -12.36
N MET A 130 2.82 -6.89 -12.53
CA MET A 130 1.49 -7.47 -12.32
C MET A 130 1.64 -8.88 -11.76
N ALA A 131 1.07 -9.14 -10.59
CA ALA A 131 1.18 -10.44 -9.93
C ALA A 131 -0.08 -10.82 -9.15
N TRP A 132 -0.38 -12.12 -9.11
CA TRP A 132 -1.32 -12.69 -8.16
C TRP A 132 -0.60 -12.96 -6.83
N VAL A 133 -0.90 -12.17 -5.81
CA VAL A 133 -0.26 -12.19 -4.49
C VAL A 133 -1.18 -12.86 -3.49
N SER A 134 -0.70 -13.86 -2.75
CA SER A 134 -1.49 -14.51 -1.72
C SER A 134 -1.89 -13.52 -0.62
N ILE A 135 -3.06 -13.72 0.01
CA ILE A 135 -3.46 -12.92 1.19
C ILE A 135 -2.36 -12.93 2.26
N THR A 136 -1.70 -14.08 2.47
CA THR A 136 -0.61 -14.23 3.44
C THR A 136 0.57 -13.31 3.11
N ASP A 137 0.99 -13.28 1.85
CA ASP A 137 2.12 -12.44 1.43
C ASP A 137 1.76 -10.96 1.41
N PHE A 138 0.53 -10.64 1.00
CA PHE A 138 -0.02 -9.29 1.10
C PHE A 138 0.01 -8.80 2.55
N THR A 139 -0.45 -9.60 3.51
CA THR A 139 -0.51 -9.22 4.93
C THR A 139 0.88 -8.98 5.53
N LYS A 140 1.92 -9.66 5.04
CA LYS A 140 3.32 -9.41 5.44
C LYS A 140 3.87 -8.10 4.87
N GLU A 141 3.36 -7.68 3.72
CA GLU A 141 3.81 -6.48 3.00
C GLU A 141 3.07 -5.22 3.44
N TRP A 142 1.75 -5.32 3.62
CA TRP A 142 0.85 -4.22 3.87
C TRP A 142 1.00 -3.67 5.30
N ASP A 143 0.89 -2.34 5.42
CA ASP A 143 1.08 -1.62 6.67
C ASP A 143 -0.16 -1.07 7.35
N GLY A 144 -1.34 -1.48 6.89
CA GLY A 144 -2.62 -0.99 7.38
C GLY A 144 -3.12 0.25 6.62
N ARG A 145 -2.27 0.94 5.84
CA ARG A 145 -2.70 2.13 5.09
C ARG A 145 -3.28 1.77 3.72
N VAL A 146 -4.44 2.36 3.42
CA VAL A 146 -5.22 2.10 2.21
C VAL A 146 -6.01 3.34 1.78
N ILE A 147 -6.13 3.55 0.47
CA ILE A 147 -7.07 4.48 -0.16
C ILE A 147 -8.04 3.69 -1.01
N GLY A 148 -9.32 4.01 -0.90
CA GLY A 148 -10.39 3.40 -1.69
C GLY A 148 -11.17 4.45 -2.46
N ILE A 149 -11.79 4.00 -3.55
CA ILE A 149 -12.87 4.71 -4.22
C ILE A 149 -14.20 4.04 -3.86
N SER A 150 -15.27 4.82 -3.72
CA SER A 150 -16.60 4.38 -3.28
C SER A 150 -17.68 4.80 -4.27
#